data_AF-A0A5J4QBZ1-F1
#
_entry.id   AF-A0A5J4QBZ1-F1
#
_cell.length_a   1.000
_cell.length_b   1.000
_cell.length_c   1.000
_cell.angle_alpha   90.00
_cell.angle_beta   90.00
_cell.angle_gamma   90.00
#
_symmetry.space_group_name_H-M   'P 1'
#
loop_
_entity.id
_entity.type
_entity.pdbx_description
1 polymer ?
#
loop_
_entity_poly.entity_id
_entity_poly.type
_entity_poly.pdbx_seq_one_letter_code
_entity_poly.pdbx_strand_id
1 'polypeptide(L)'
;MLTGVHPYAGRTQLETIENIKQGKMVVPLPDYIQGELKEMLLNMLNQDADKRPTANELLDTELMQFQAQIDKANEIKEQKGGNELLIKKNQELEAKNRQLEIEKEKEKRRADQLDNLKEKLDDELFDILNNLGEKQNC
;
A
#
# COMPACT_ATOMS: atom_id res chain seq x y z
N MET A 1 11.24 -5.04 21.46
CA MET A 1 12.47 -4.69 22.20
C MET A 1 13.47 -5.85 22.08
N LEU A 2 14.77 -5.57 22.02
CA LEU A 2 15.85 -6.50 21.65
C LEU A 2 15.88 -7.84 22.41
N THR A 3 15.52 -7.84 23.69
CA THR A 3 15.64 -9.01 24.59
C THR A 3 14.28 -9.50 25.13
N GLY A 4 13.20 -8.74 24.89
CA GLY A 4 11.87 -9.01 25.46
C GLY A 4 11.76 -8.83 26.99
N VAL A 5 12.86 -8.54 27.70
CA VAL A 5 12.92 -8.41 29.17
C VAL A 5 13.64 -7.12 29.55
N HIS A 6 13.13 -6.43 30.56
CA HIS A 6 13.71 -5.16 31.02
C HIS A 6 14.95 -5.39 31.92
N PRO A 7 16.08 -4.67 31.71
CA PRO A 7 17.36 -4.94 32.40
C PRO A 7 17.31 -4.88 33.94
N TYR A 8 16.44 -4.03 34.50
CA TYR A 8 16.34 -3.78 35.95
C TYR A 8 15.09 -4.39 36.61
N ALA A 9 14.29 -5.18 35.89
CA ALA A 9 13.04 -5.70 36.42
C ALA A 9 13.28 -6.62 37.63
N GLY A 10 12.74 -6.23 38.78
CA GLY A 10 12.65 -7.05 39.98
C GLY A 10 11.29 -7.75 40.10
N ARG A 11 11.12 -8.58 41.13
CA ARG A 11 9.85 -9.24 41.46
C ARG A 11 8.80 -8.25 42.00
N THR A 12 9.26 -7.14 42.57
CA THR A 12 8.41 -6.05 43.06
C THR A 12 8.83 -4.71 42.48
N GLN A 13 7.96 -3.69 42.60
CA GLN A 13 8.29 -2.33 42.18
C GLN A 13 9.44 -1.73 43.00
N LEU A 14 9.49 -1.98 44.31
CA LEU A 14 10.55 -1.50 45.18
C LEU A 14 11.92 -2.07 44.78
N GLU A 15 11.97 -3.38 44.52
CA GLU A 15 13.17 -4.05 44.02
C GLU A 15 13.61 -3.48 42.66
N THR A 16 12.65 -3.19 41.77
CA THR A 16 12.93 -2.58 40.46
C THR A 16 13.54 -1.17 40.63
N ILE A 17 12.98 -0.35 41.52
CA ILE A 17 13.51 0.99 41.82
C ILE A 17 14.92 0.90 42.41
N GLU A 18 15.16 -0.04 43.32
CA GLU A 18 16.47 -0.27 43.92
C GLU A 18 17.50 -0.71 42.87
N ASN A 19 17.15 -1.66 42.00
CA ASN A 19 18.00 -2.10 40.89
C ASN A 19 18.38 -0.95 39.96
N ILE A 20 17.43 -0.06 39.61
CA ILE A 20 17.69 1.13 38.79
C ILE A 20 18.67 2.07 39.50
N LYS A 21 18.43 2.37 40.79
CA LYS A 21 19.28 3.28 41.57
C LYS A 21 20.72 2.76 41.69
N GLN A 22 20.89 1.46 41.88
CA GLN A 22 22.19 0.81 42.01
C GLN A 22 22.87 0.55 40.64
N GLY A 23 22.18 0.79 39.52
CA GLY A 23 22.67 0.38 38.20
C GLY A 23 22.83 -1.13 38.07
N LYS A 24 22.12 -1.92 38.89
CA LYS A 24 22.25 -3.37 38.95
C LYS A 24 21.37 -4.01 37.87
N MET A 25 21.97 -4.32 36.72
CA MET A 25 21.32 -5.12 35.70
C MET A 25 21.09 -6.56 36.22
N VAL A 26 19.83 -6.95 36.36
CA VAL A 26 19.42 -8.31 36.76
C VAL A 26 19.60 -9.27 35.59
N VAL A 27 19.32 -8.79 34.38
CA VAL A 27 19.50 -9.53 33.14
C VAL A 27 20.59 -8.84 32.33
N PRO A 28 21.78 -9.46 32.17
CA PRO A 28 22.84 -8.90 31.34
C PRO A 28 22.41 -8.92 29.87
N LEU A 29 23.10 -8.10 29.05
CA LEU A 29 22.90 -8.13 27.60
C LEU A 29 23.32 -9.52 27.07
N PRO A 30 22.45 -10.21 26.30
CA PRO A 30 22.79 -11.51 25.71
C PRO A 30 23.99 -11.46 24.76
N ASP A 31 24.67 -12.59 24.60
CA ASP A 31 25.90 -12.70 23.81
C ASP A 31 25.72 -12.41 22.32
N TYR A 32 24.49 -12.46 21.78
CA TYR A 32 24.23 -12.10 20.38
C TYR A 32 24.29 -10.59 20.13
N ILE A 33 24.25 -9.77 21.19
CA ILE A 33 24.43 -8.32 21.09
C ILE A 33 25.92 -8.02 21.26
N GLN A 34 26.60 -7.72 20.15
CA GLN A 34 28.05 -7.54 20.10
C GLN A 34 28.43 -6.23 19.39
N GLY A 35 29.71 -5.86 19.50
CA GLY A 35 30.28 -4.69 18.82
C GLY A 35 29.70 -3.37 19.29
N GLU A 36 29.61 -2.42 18.35
CA GLU A 36 29.16 -1.04 18.58
C GLU A 36 27.77 -0.96 19.22
N LEU A 37 26.84 -1.85 18.86
CA LEU A 37 25.50 -1.88 19.45
C LEU A 37 25.54 -2.16 20.95
N LYS A 38 26.43 -3.06 21.39
CA LYS A 38 26.60 -3.38 22.81
C LYS A 38 27.14 -2.17 23.56
N GLU A 39 28.17 -1.53 23.02
CA GLU A 39 28.81 -0.35 23.60
C GLU A 39 27.83 0.82 23.69
N MET A 40 27.07 1.07 22.63
CA MET A 40 26.00 2.06 22.59
C MET A 40 24.97 1.85 23.71
N LEU A 41 24.46 0.63 23.87
CA LEU A 41 23.48 0.31 24.93
C LEU A 41 24.05 0.51 26.33
N LEU A 42 25.30 0.11 26.57
CA LEU A 42 25.96 0.30 27.86
C LEU A 42 26.18 1.78 28.18
N ASN A 43 26.55 2.59 27.18
CA ASN A 43 26.70 4.04 27.34
C ASN A 43 25.37 4.73 27.63
N MET A 44 24.27 4.29 27.00
CA MET A 44 22.93 4.80 27.30
C MET A 44 22.45 4.47 28.72
N LEU A 45 22.82 3.28 29.22
CA LEU A 45 22.45 2.79 30.55
C LEU A 45 23.41 3.23 31.65
N ASN A 46 24.33 4.17 31.37
CA ASN A 46 25.30 4.64 32.34
C ASN A 46 24.60 5.21 33.60
N GLN A 47 25.10 4.86 34.78
CA GLN A 47 24.55 5.37 36.04
C GLN A 47 24.78 6.88 36.17
N ASP A 48 25.91 7.36 35.66
CA ASP A 48 26.26 8.77 35.59
C ASP A 48 25.52 9.43 34.42
N ALA A 49 24.69 10.43 34.72
CA ALA A 49 23.86 11.10 33.73
C ALA A 49 24.69 11.90 32.73
N ASP A 50 25.81 12.50 33.17
CA ASP A 50 26.66 13.35 32.32
C ASP A 50 27.49 12.53 31.33
N LYS A 51 27.61 11.22 31.56
CA LYS A 51 28.28 10.27 30.64
C LYS A 51 27.32 9.63 29.65
N ARG A 52 26.02 9.88 29.75
CA ARG A 52 25.05 9.35 28.79
C ARG A 52 25.14 10.16 27.51
N PRO A 53 25.27 9.50 26.34
CA PRO A 53 25.23 10.20 25.08
C PRO A 53 23.87 10.84 24.87
N THR A 54 23.88 11.99 24.21
CA THR A 54 22.67 12.66 23.74
C THR A 54 22.05 11.90 22.56
N ALA A 55 20.78 12.19 22.27
CA ALA A 55 20.12 11.61 21.11
C ALA A 55 20.84 11.93 19.79
N ASN A 56 21.40 13.14 19.65
CA ASN A 56 22.13 13.53 18.44
C ASN A 56 23.42 12.73 18.29
N GLU A 57 24.23 12.60 19.35
CA GLU A 57 25.45 11.79 19.33
C GLU A 57 25.18 10.32 19.02
N LEU A 58 24.04 9.78 19.49
CA LEU A 58 23.62 8.42 19.15
C LEU A 58 23.27 8.30 17.66
N LEU A 59 22.52 9.25 17.11
CA LEU A 59 22.13 9.24 15.69
C LEU A 59 23.31 9.48 14.74
N ASP A 60 24.35 10.16 15.22
CA ASP A 60 25.58 10.43 14.47
C ASP A 60 26.52 9.21 14.41
N THR A 61 26.23 8.13 15.15
CA THR A 61 27.02 6.89 15.09
C THR A 61 26.93 6.20 13.72
N GLU A 62 28.00 5.49 13.35
CA GLU A 62 28.07 4.78 12.06
C GLU A 62 26.92 3.76 11.95
N LEU A 63 26.66 3.01 13.03
CA LEU A 63 25.58 2.03 13.07
C LEU A 63 24.20 2.65 12.77
N MET A 64 23.88 3.81 13.35
CA MET A 64 22.60 4.48 13.11
C MET A 64 22.50 5.06 11.70
N GLN A 65 23.59 5.61 11.17
CA GLN A 65 23.64 6.09 9.79
C GLN A 65 23.45 4.96 8.78
N PHE A 66 24.04 3.79 9.02
CA PHE A 66 23.82 2.60 8.18
C PHE A 66 22.37 2.14 8.23
N GLN A 67 21.75 2.10 9.43
CA GLN A 67 20.35 1.75 9.55
C GLN A 67 19.45 2.73 8.79
N ALA A 68 19.72 4.03 8.87
CA ALA A 68 18.98 5.05 8.12
C ALA A 68 19.07 4.85 6.60
N GLN A 69 20.23 4.41 6.09
CA GLN A 69 20.39 4.09 4.67
C GLN A 69 19.58 2.84 4.26
N ILE A 70 19.54 1.82 5.12
CA ILE A 70 18.72 0.60 4.90
C ILE A 70 17.24 0.97 4.84
N ASP A 71 16.77 1.77 5.79
CA ASP A 71 15.36 2.18 5.87
C ASP A 71 14.97 2.97 4.62
N LYS A 72 15.79 3.94 4.22
CA LYS A 72 15.60 4.71 2.98
C LYS A 72 15.58 3.81 1.74
N ALA A 73 16.46 2.81 1.67
CA ALA A 73 16.49 1.86 0.55
C ALA A 73 15.22 0.99 0.51
N ASN A 74 14.69 0.60 1.65
CA ASN A 74 13.45 -0.17 1.75
C ASN A 74 12.24 0.66 1.35
N GLU A 75 12.14 1.92 1.80
CA GLU A 75 11.09 2.84 1.37
C GLU A 75 11.06 3.01 -0.16
N ILE A 76 12.23 3.18 -0.78
CA ILE A 76 12.34 3.29 -2.25
C ILE A 76 11.88 2.00 -2.94
N LYS A 77 12.20 0.82 -2.38
CA LYS A 77 11.76 -0.47 -2.94
C LYS A 77 10.25 -0.63 -2.86
N GLU A 78 9.65 -0.28 -1.72
CA GLU A 78 8.19 -0.33 -1.51
C GLU A 78 7.46 0.62 -2.47
N GLN A 79 7.96 1.85 -2.62
CA GLN A 79 7.39 2.82 -3.56
C GLN A 79 7.48 2.34 -5.01
N LYS A 80 8.61 1.73 -5.41
CA LYS A 80 8.77 1.15 -6.75
C LYS A 80 7.78 0.01 -7.00
N GLY A 81 7.63 -0.92 -6.04
CA GLY A 81 6.64 -1.99 -6.14
C GLY A 81 5.21 -1.47 -6.26
N GLY A 82 4.86 -0.43 -5.49
CA GLY A 82 3.56 0.24 -5.60
C GLY A 82 3.33 0.89 -6.97
N ASN A 83 4.34 1.59 -7.51
CA ASN A 83 4.25 2.21 -8.82
C ASN A 83 4.09 1.19 -9.95
N GLU A 84 4.81 0.06 -9.90
CA GLU A 84 4.65 -1.02 -10.89
C GLU A 84 3.24 -1.61 -10.88
N LEU A 85 2.66 -1.79 -9.69
CA LEU A 85 1.28 -2.26 -9.54
C LEU A 85 0.27 -1.26 -10.12
N LEU A 86 0.47 0.04 -9.85
CA LEU A 86 -0.37 1.11 -10.40
C LEU A 86 -0.28 1.17 -11.93
N ILE A 87 0.92 1.02 -12.50
CA ILE A 87 1.13 0.99 -13.95
C ILE A 87 0.35 -0.18 -14.58
N LYS A 88 0.46 -1.39 -14.02
CA LYS A 88 -0.30 -2.56 -14.52
C LYS A 88 -1.81 -2.33 -14.45
N LYS A 89 -2.31 -1.79 -13.34
CA LYS A 89 -3.74 -1.50 -13.16
C LYS A 89 -4.23 -0.45 -14.17
N ASN A 90 -3.43 0.58 -14.45
CA ASN A 90 -3.77 1.59 -15.47
C ASN A 90 -3.83 0.97 -16.87
N GLN A 91 -2.86 0.12 -17.24
CA GLN A 91 -2.86 -0.58 -18.52
C GLN A 91 -4.10 -1.48 -18.70
N GLU A 92 -4.51 -2.20 -17.66
CA GLU A 92 -5.73 -3.01 -17.68
C GLU A 92 -7.01 -2.16 -17.80
N LEU A 93 -7.08 -1.04 -17.08
CA LEU A 93 -8.20 -0.11 -17.15
C LEU A 93 -8.32 0.52 -18.56
N GLU A 94 -7.20 0.92 -19.16
CA GLU A 94 -7.17 1.42 -20.53
C GLU A 94 -7.67 0.38 -21.54
N ALA A 95 -7.27 -0.89 -21.37
CA ALA A 95 -7.74 -1.97 -22.23
C ALA A 95 -9.26 -2.19 -22.10
N LYS A 96 -9.79 -2.17 -20.88
CA LYS A 96 -11.24 -2.27 -20.63
C LYS A 96 -12.01 -1.09 -21.20
N ASN A 97 -11.50 0.13 -21.06
CA ASN A 97 -12.12 1.32 -21.63
C ASN A 97 -12.19 1.23 -23.16
N ARG A 98 -11.11 0.80 -23.82
CA ARG A 98 -11.12 0.58 -25.29
C ARG A 98 -12.18 -0.45 -25.72
N GLN A 99 -12.31 -1.55 -24.97
CA GLN A 99 -13.36 -2.55 -25.26
C GLN A 99 -14.77 -1.98 -25.09
N LEU A 100 -15.01 -1.24 -24.01
CA LEU A 100 -16.31 -0.60 -23.75
C LEU A 100 -16.68 0.42 -24.84
N GLU A 101 -15.72 1.19 -25.34
CA GLU A 101 -15.94 2.12 -26.46
C GLU A 101 -16.35 1.38 -27.74
N ILE A 102 -15.68 0.28 -28.06
CA ILE A 102 -16.02 -0.56 -29.21
C ILE A 102 -17.43 -1.17 -29.06
N GLU A 103 -17.78 -1.65 -27.87
CA GLU A 103 -19.11 -2.20 -27.60
C GLU A 103 -20.21 -1.15 -27.74
N LYS A 104 -20.01 0.03 -27.15
CA LYS A 104 -20.94 1.16 -27.31
C LYS A 104 -21.14 1.55 -28.76
N GLU A 105 -20.07 1.56 -29.56
CA GLU A 105 -20.17 1.90 -30.98
C GLU A 105 -20.93 0.82 -31.76
N LYS A 106 -20.68 -0.47 -31.48
CA LYS A 106 -21.44 -1.59 -32.07
C LYS A 106 -22.91 -1.57 -31.68
N GLU A 107 -23.22 -1.15 -30.46
CA GLU A 107 -24.60 -1.05 -29.98
C GLU A 107 -25.35 0.11 -30.65
N LYS A 108 -24.71 1.28 -30.79
CA LYS A 108 -25.25 2.39 -31.59
C LYS A 108 -25.57 1.97 -33.02
N ARG A 109 -24.61 1.32 -33.71
CA ARG A 109 -24.83 0.83 -35.09
C ARG A 109 -25.99 -0.16 -35.18
N ARG A 110 -26.18 -1.00 -34.16
CA ARG A 110 -27.32 -1.94 -34.11
C ARG A 110 -28.65 -1.22 -33.92
N ALA A 111 -28.70 -0.18 -33.08
CA ALA A 111 -29.88 0.65 -32.91
C ALA A 111 -30.26 1.35 -34.22
N ASP A 112 -29.30 2.01 -34.88
CA ASP A 112 -29.51 2.72 -36.15
C ASP A 112 -30.03 1.77 -37.26
N GLN A 113 -29.49 0.55 -37.32
CA GLN A 113 -29.97 -0.47 -38.27
C GLN A 113 -31.40 -0.92 -37.99
N LEU A 114 -31.77 -1.04 -36.71
CA LEU A 114 -33.11 -1.46 -36.31
C LEU A 114 -34.15 -0.39 -36.67
N ASP A 115 -33.82 0.88 -36.46
CA ASP A 115 -34.69 2.01 -36.79
C ASP A 115 -34.91 2.11 -38.30
N ASN A 116 -33.84 1.99 -39.11
CA ASN A 116 -33.96 1.93 -40.57
C ASN A 116 -34.80 0.74 -41.07
N LEU A 117 -34.76 -0.39 -40.36
CA LEU A 117 -35.54 -1.57 -40.75
C LEU A 117 -37.03 -1.40 -40.43
N LYS A 118 -37.35 -0.74 -39.31
CA LYS A 118 -38.72 -0.41 -38.95
C LYS A 118 -39.35 0.57 -39.94
N GLU A 119 -38.62 1.60 -40.33
CA GLU A 119 -39.10 2.61 -41.30
C GLU A 119 -39.49 1.94 -42.63
N LYS A 120 -38.63 1.05 -43.15
CA LYS A 120 -38.95 0.28 -44.36
C LYS A 120 -40.17 -0.63 -44.21
N LEU A 121 -40.34 -1.23 -43.04
CA LEU A 121 -41.48 -2.11 -42.77
C LEU A 121 -42.79 -1.32 -42.70
N ASP A 122 -42.74 -0.12 -42.12
CA ASP A 122 -43.88 0.80 -42.05
C ASP A 122 -44.27 1.29 -43.46
N ASP A 123 -43.29 1.61 -44.32
CA ASP A 123 -43.50 1.94 -45.73
C ASP A 123 -44.14 0.77 -46.51
N GLU A 124 -43.60 -0.45 -46.36
CA GLU A 124 -44.16 -1.65 -47.02
C GLU A 124 -45.59 -1.96 -46.52
N LEU A 125 -45.87 -1.77 -45.23
CA LEU A 125 -47.20 -1.97 -44.67
C LEU A 125 -48.19 -0.94 -45.23
N PHE A 126 -47.77 0.31 -45.39
CA PHE A 126 -48.58 1.38 -45.99
C PHE A 126 -48.95 1.07 -47.44
N ASP A 127 -48.00 0.58 -48.24
CA ASP A 127 -48.23 0.16 -49.62
C ASP A 127 -49.21 -1.01 -49.72
N ILE A 128 -49.11 -2.01 -48.83
CA ILE A 128 -50.02 -3.16 -48.81
C ILE A 128 -51.45 -2.73 -48.44
N LEU A 129 -51.61 -1.85 -47.44
CA LEU A 129 -52.93 -1.35 -47.02
C LEU A 129 -53.63 -0.57 -48.14
N ASN A 130 -52.90 0.27 -48.88
CA ASN A 130 -53.46 1.01 -50.02
C ASN A 130 -53.93 0.05 -51.14
N ASN A 131 -53.15 -0.97 -51.48
CA ASN A 131 -53.51 -1.95 -52.50
C ASN A 131 -54.71 -2.86 -52.10
N LEU A 132 -54.91 -3.12 -50.80
CA LEU A 132 -56.08 -3.85 -50.30
C LEU A 132 -57.35 -2.99 -50.33
N GLY A 133 -57.23 -1.67 -50.12
CA GLY A 133 -58.33 -0.71 -50.22
C GLY A 133 -58.89 -0.59 -51.65
N GLU A 134 -58.03 -0.68 -52.68
CA GLU A 134 -58.47 -0.65 -54.08
C GLU A 134 -59.21 -1.91 -54.52
N LYS A 135 -58.90 -3.08 -53.94
CA LYS A 135 -59.55 -4.36 -54.27
C LYS A 135 -60.96 -4.55 -53.70
N GLN A 136 -61.39 -3.71 -52.75
CA GLN A 136 -62.75 -3.79 -52.17
C GLN A 136 -63.77 -2.87 -52.87
N ASN A 137 -63.35 -2.10 -53.89
CA ASN A 137 -64.21 -1.17 -54.64
C ASN A 137 -64.59 -1.65 -56.06
N CYS A 138 -64.48 -2.96 -56.35
CA CYS A 138 -64.95 -3.59 -57.58
C CYS A 138 -66.11 -4.55 -57.31
#